data_AF-A0A7S0HW86-F1
#
_entry.id   AF-A0A7S0HW86-F1
#
_cell.length_a   1.000
_cell.length_b   1.000
_cell.length_c   1.000
_cell.angle_alpha   90.00
_cell.angle_beta   90.00
_cell.angle_gamma   90.00
#
_symmetry.space_group_name_H-M   'P 1'
#
loop_
_entity.id
_entity.type
_entity.pdbx_description
1 polymer ?
#
loop_
_entity_poly.entity_id
_entity_poly.type
_entity_poly.pdbx_seq_one_letter_code
_entity_poly.pdbx_strand_id
1 'polypeptide(L)'
;SGLLARLRSSDAAAAHAHKYTGFVMAGERVGQVQTSLVGLLLTCTGPYGPCFEQLDGAVGLAQATHPTAAHRSEAMAAATEHLLSHDLITRVHGDLFPMAPAWSAPALCVVDRNAAPFFGATSVGVHLHCYVRSATGLQLWVAQRAADKATYPSMWDSTVAGGQPVGLGLAANMCKEAAEEAGLEAALSGRAHSTGVLSQMTSQSDGT
;
A
#
# COMPACT_ATOMS: atom_id res chain seq x y z
N SER A 1 20.40 16.03 -12.55
CA SER A 1 19.31 15.86 -11.56
C SER A 1 18.29 16.96 -11.78
N GLY A 2 16.99 16.63 -11.81
CA GLY A 2 15.91 17.60 -12.06
C GLY A 2 14.55 16.96 -11.76
N LEU A 3 13.49 17.77 -11.67
CA LEU A 3 12.13 17.30 -11.31
C LEU A 3 11.66 16.16 -12.22
N LEU A 4 11.85 16.28 -13.53
CA LEU A 4 11.49 15.24 -14.50
C LEU A 4 12.24 13.92 -14.28
N ALA A 5 13.50 13.97 -13.86
CA ALA A 5 14.26 12.76 -13.55
C ALA A 5 13.69 12.04 -12.32
N ARG A 6 13.25 12.80 -11.30
CA ARG A 6 12.60 12.25 -10.10
C ARG A 6 11.24 11.62 -10.44
N LEU A 7 10.43 12.31 -11.25
CA LEU A 7 9.15 11.76 -11.72
C LEU A 7 9.33 10.45 -12.50
N ARG A 8 10.31 10.41 -13.41
CA ARG A 8 10.62 9.19 -14.19
C ARG A 8 11.15 8.05 -13.32
N SER A 9 11.98 8.33 -12.32
CA SER A 9 12.44 7.28 -11.39
C SER A 9 11.31 6.73 -10.52
N SER A 10 10.29 7.56 -10.22
CA SER A 10 9.11 7.17 -9.46
C SER A 10 8.07 6.40 -10.27
N ASP A 11 8.18 6.34 -11.60
CA ASP A 11 7.24 5.65 -12.49
C ASP A 11 7.92 4.56 -13.33
N ALA A 12 9.00 3.99 -12.80
CA ALA A 12 9.86 3.05 -13.51
C ALA A 12 9.29 1.62 -13.62
N ALA A 13 8.07 1.36 -13.11
CA ALA A 13 7.47 0.03 -13.15
C ALA A 13 7.21 -0.48 -14.58
N ALA A 14 6.92 0.41 -15.53
CA ALA A 14 6.66 0.03 -16.92
C ALA A 14 7.83 -0.75 -17.56
N ALA A 15 9.07 -0.44 -17.20
CA ALA A 15 10.25 -1.15 -17.71
C ALA A 15 10.32 -2.62 -17.26
N HIS A 16 9.66 -2.95 -16.15
CA HIS A 16 9.69 -4.27 -15.54
C HIS A 16 8.35 -5.02 -15.64
N ALA A 17 7.35 -4.47 -16.31
CA ALA A 17 6.00 -5.04 -16.39
C ALA A 17 5.99 -6.52 -16.86
N HIS A 18 6.92 -6.91 -17.74
CA HIS A 18 7.07 -8.29 -18.22
C HIS A 18 7.46 -9.32 -17.13
N LYS A 19 7.90 -8.86 -15.96
CA LYS A 19 8.26 -9.71 -14.80
C LYS A 19 7.09 -9.99 -13.88
N TYR A 20 5.92 -9.40 -14.15
CA TYR A 20 4.76 -9.48 -13.28
C TYR A 20 3.59 -10.12 -14.01
N THR A 21 2.80 -10.89 -13.28
CA THR A 21 1.54 -11.47 -13.72
C THR A 21 0.38 -10.88 -12.93
N GLY A 22 -0.84 -11.02 -13.44
CA GLY A 22 -2.00 -10.51 -12.73
C GLY A 22 -2.29 -11.23 -11.44
N PHE A 23 -2.67 -10.49 -10.41
CA PHE A 23 -3.30 -11.05 -9.23
C PHE A 23 -4.80 -10.81 -9.27
N VAL A 24 -5.57 -11.90 -9.26
CA VAL A 24 -7.02 -11.90 -9.46
C VAL A 24 -7.72 -12.49 -8.24
N MET A 25 -8.85 -11.91 -7.85
CA MET A 25 -9.75 -12.50 -6.86
C MET A 25 -11.19 -12.09 -7.16
N ALA A 26 -12.16 -12.99 -6.93
CA ALA A 26 -13.56 -12.75 -7.26
C ALA A 26 -13.80 -12.28 -8.72
N GLY A 27 -12.98 -12.76 -9.67
CA GLY A 27 -13.05 -12.41 -11.09
C GLY A 27 -12.44 -11.05 -11.47
N GLU A 28 -11.96 -10.28 -10.49
CA GLU A 28 -11.41 -8.95 -10.70
C GLU A 28 -9.89 -8.93 -10.50
N ARG A 29 -9.18 -8.15 -11.30
CA ARG A 29 -7.75 -7.90 -11.09
C ARG A 29 -7.58 -6.88 -9.96
N VAL A 30 -6.88 -7.25 -8.90
CA VAL A 30 -6.67 -6.41 -7.71
C VAL A 30 -5.21 -6.01 -7.49
N GLY A 31 -4.31 -6.55 -8.32
CA GLY A 31 -2.89 -6.26 -8.23
C GLY A 31 -2.08 -7.05 -9.23
N GLN A 32 -0.79 -7.18 -8.94
CA GLN A 32 0.17 -7.91 -9.75
C GLN A 32 1.19 -8.60 -8.85
N VAL A 33 1.64 -9.78 -9.24
CA VAL A 33 2.62 -10.58 -8.50
C VAL A 33 3.81 -10.83 -9.40
N GLN A 34 5.03 -10.78 -8.86
CA GLN A 34 6.22 -11.14 -9.62
C GLN A 34 6.13 -12.62 -10.05
N THR A 35 6.39 -12.92 -11.32
CA THR A 35 6.22 -14.27 -11.88
C THR A 35 7.02 -15.33 -11.12
N SER A 36 8.20 -14.99 -10.57
CA SER A 36 9.01 -15.89 -9.73
C SER A 36 8.36 -16.24 -8.40
N LEU A 37 7.46 -15.41 -7.87
CA LEU A 37 6.76 -15.65 -6.60
C LEU A 37 5.57 -16.61 -6.77
N VAL A 38 5.05 -16.77 -7.98
CA VAL A 38 3.85 -17.58 -8.26
C VAL A 38 4.02 -19.02 -7.77
N GLY A 39 5.17 -19.64 -8.05
CA GLY A 39 5.43 -21.02 -7.62
C GLY A 39 5.35 -21.19 -6.11
N LEU A 40 5.84 -20.21 -5.34
CA LEU A 40 5.74 -20.21 -3.88
C LEU A 40 4.29 -20.04 -3.41
N LEU A 41 3.57 -19.05 -3.96
CA LEU A 41 2.17 -18.80 -3.58
C LEU A 41 1.27 -20.02 -3.83
N LEU A 42 1.50 -20.78 -4.90
CA LEU A 42 0.74 -22.00 -5.18
C LEU A 42 0.95 -23.12 -4.13
N THR A 43 1.98 -23.02 -3.29
CA THR A 43 2.19 -23.92 -2.15
C THR A 43 1.56 -23.41 -0.85
N CYS A 44 1.07 -22.17 -0.82
CA CYS A 44 0.44 -21.59 0.35
C CYS A 44 -0.92 -22.25 0.62
N THR A 45 -1.07 -22.75 1.85
CA THR A 45 -2.32 -23.32 2.34
C THR A 45 -2.82 -22.51 3.54
N GLY A 46 -4.14 -22.40 3.66
CA GLY A 46 -4.81 -21.71 4.75
C GLY A 46 -5.93 -22.58 5.35
N PRO A 47 -6.80 -22.00 6.19
CA PRO A 47 -7.87 -22.72 6.88
C PRO A 47 -8.83 -23.50 5.97
N TYR A 48 -8.95 -23.09 4.70
CA TYR A 48 -9.87 -23.67 3.71
C TYR A 48 -9.16 -24.46 2.59
N GLY A 49 -7.89 -24.80 2.77
CA GLY A 49 -7.07 -25.51 1.78
C GLY A 49 -6.13 -24.59 1.00
N PRO A 50 -5.78 -24.92 -0.26
CA PRO A 50 -4.91 -24.07 -1.08
C PRO A 50 -5.46 -22.64 -1.22
N CYS A 51 -4.63 -21.63 -0.92
CA CYS A 51 -5.03 -20.22 -0.97
C CYS A 51 -5.08 -19.68 -2.41
N PHE A 52 -4.20 -20.17 -3.28
CA PHE A 52 -4.00 -19.63 -4.62
C PHE A 52 -4.11 -20.71 -5.69
N GLU A 53 -4.49 -20.29 -6.90
CA GLU A 53 -4.62 -21.14 -8.07
C GLU A 53 -3.98 -20.48 -9.30
N GLN A 54 -3.46 -21.30 -10.21
CA GLN A 54 -2.95 -20.82 -11.49
C GLN A 54 -4.13 -20.55 -12.41
N LEU A 55 -4.17 -19.34 -12.99
CA LEU A 55 -5.09 -18.95 -14.03
C LEU A 55 -4.34 -18.78 -15.35
N ASP A 56 -5.07 -18.66 -16.46
CA ASP A 56 -4.46 -18.36 -17.76
C ASP A 56 -3.85 -16.94 -17.73
N GLY A 57 -2.51 -16.87 -17.74
CA GLY A 57 -1.77 -15.60 -17.69
C GLY A 57 -1.89 -14.80 -16.37
N ALA A 58 -2.34 -15.42 -15.27
CA ALA A 58 -2.52 -14.79 -13.96
C ALA A 58 -2.39 -15.80 -12.81
N VAL A 59 -2.26 -15.30 -11.58
CA VAL A 59 -2.47 -16.06 -10.34
C VAL A 59 -3.74 -15.55 -9.66
N GLY A 60 -4.58 -16.48 -9.22
CA GLY A 60 -5.85 -16.20 -8.56
C GLY A 60 -5.82 -16.58 -7.09
N LEU A 61 -6.63 -15.92 -6.27
CA LEU A 61 -7.05 -16.48 -4.99
C LEU A 61 -8.13 -17.54 -5.28
N ALA A 62 -7.97 -18.75 -4.75
CA ALA A 62 -8.81 -19.91 -5.06
C ALA A 62 -10.29 -19.66 -4.73
N GLN A 63 -11.10 -19.39 -5.76
CA GLN A 63 -12.46 -18.86 -5.59
C GLN A 63 -13.42 -19.88 -4.97
N ALA A 64 -13.26 -21.17 -5.29
CA ALA A 64 -14.12 -22.24 -4.81
C ALA A 64 -14.07 -22.37 -3.27
N THR A 65 -12.91 -22.16 -2.68
CA THR A 65 -12.67 -22.26 -1.22
C THR A 65 -12.79 -20.92 -0.51
N HIS A 66 -12.73 -19.78 -1.24
CA HIS A 66 -12.78 -18.44 -0.66
C HIS A 66 -13.85 -17.52 -1.29
N PRO A 67 -15.15 -17.89 -1.25
CA PRO A 67 -16.21 -17.12 -1.91
C PRO A 67 -16.49 -15.75 -1.27
N THR A 68 -16.17 -15.56 0.02
CA THR A 68 -16.52 -14.33 0.77
C THR A 68 -15.29 -13.47 1.04
N ALA A 69 -15.51 -12.19 1.34
CA ALA A 69 -14.43 -11.27 1.72
C ALA A 69 -13.69 -11.73 2.98
N ALA A 70 -14.39 -12.36 3.92
CA ALA A 70 -13.81 -12.93 5.13
C ALA A 70 -12.85 -14.09 4.79
N HIS A 71 -13.30 -15.07 4.00
CA HIS A 71 -12.44 -16.19 3.59
C HIS A 71 -11.21 -15.69 2.82
N ARG A 72 -11.39 -14.73 1.90
CA ARG A 72 -10.27 -14.13 1.18
C ARG A 72 -9.29 -13.42 2.11
N SER A 73 -9.77 -12.73 3.15
CA SER A 73 -8.90 -12.08 4.13
C SER A 73 -8.12 -13.08 4.97
N GLU A 74 -8.71 -14.22 5.32
CA GLU A 74 -8.01 -15.33 5.98
C GLU A 74 -6.95 -15.98 5.09
N ALA A 75 -7.23 -16.13 3.79
CA ALA A 75 -6.23 -16.59 2.82
C ALA A 75 -5.06 -15.60 2.69
N MET A 76 -5.34 -14.29 2.68
CA MET A 76 -4.28 -13.27 2.65
C MET A 76 -3.48 -13.24 3.95
N ALA A 77 -4.11 -13.48 5.11
CA ALA A 77 -3.41 -13.63 6.38
C ALA A 77 -2.49 -14.86 6.37
N ALA A 78 -2.96 -16.01 5.87
CA ALA A 78 -2.12 -17.18 5.66
C ALA A 78 -0.97 -16.89 4.69
N ALA A 79 -1.22 -16.11 3.65
CA ALA A 79 -0.19 -15.69 2.71
C ALA A 79 0.85 -14.76 3.37
N THR A 80 0.44 -13.85 4.27
CA THR A 80 1.37 -13.03 5.07
C THR A 80 2.30 -13.91 5.90
N GLU A 81 1.75 -14.90 6.63
CA GLU A 81 2.56 -15.85 7.39
C GLU A 81 3.49 -16.68 6.49
N HIS A 82 3.02 -17.04 5.29
CA HIS A 82 3.82 -17.78 4.32
C HIS A 82 4.98 -16.94 3.77
N LEU A 83 4.77 -15.65 3.51
CA LEU A 83 5.86 -14.73 3.13
C LEU A 83 6.86 -14.57 4.28
N LEU A 84 6.37 -14.49 5.51
CA LEU A 84 7.22 -14.39 6.71
C LEU A 84 8.07 -15.66 6.88
N SER A 85 7.50 -16.85 6.71
CA SER A 85 8.22 -18.12 6.86
C SER A 85 9.27 -18.36 5.78
N HIS A 86 9.27 -17.57 4.70
CA HIS A 86 10.24 -17.61 3.61
C HIS A 86 11.15 -16.38 3.61
N ASP A 87 11.18 -15.62 4.70
CA ASP A 87 12.02 -14.42 4.89
C ASP A 87 11.82 -13.32 3.83
N LEU A 88 10.66 -13.32 3.15
CA LEU A 88 10.31 -12.27 2.18
C LEU A 88 9.83 -10.99 2.87
N ILE A 89 9.21 -11.14 4.05
CA ILE A 89 8.96 -10.05 4.99
C ILE A 89 9.63 -10.38 6.32
N THR A 90 10.09 -9.36 7.03
CA THR A 90 10.82 -9.55 8.31
C THR A 90 9.90 -9.57 9.52
N ARG A 91 8.67 -9.06 9.39
CA ARG A 91 7.64 -9.03 10.44
C ARG A 91 6.26 -8.77 9.85
N VAL A 92 5.24 -9.20 10.57
CA VAL A 92 3.85 -8.72 10.39
C VAL A 92 3.75 -7.29 10.91
N HIS A 93 3.08 -6.40 10.19
CA HIS A 93 2.90 -5.02 10.63
C HIS A 93 1.74 -4.87 11.62
N GLY A 94 0.63 -5.57 11.37
CA GLY A 94 -0.61 -5.49 12.14
C GLY A 94 -1.63 -4.48 11.58
N ASP A 95 -1.20 -3.54 10.72
CA ASP A 95 -2.12 -2.67 9.99
C ASP A 95 -2.62 -3.40 8.74
N LEU A 96 -3.93 -3.38 8.54
CA LEU A 96 -4.59 -4.03 7.42
C LEU A 96 -4.94 -3.01 6.32
N PHE A 97 -4.50 -3.31 5.11
CA PHE A 97 -4.82 -2.53 3.92
C PHE A 97 -5.93 -3.20 3.09
N PRO A 98 -6.88 -2.42 2.55
CA PRO A 98 -7.90 -2.96 1.67
C PRO A 98 -7.29 -3.38 0.32
N MET A 99 -7.72 -4.52 -0.20
CA MET A 99 -7.45 -4.92 -1.59
C MET A 99 -8.70 -4.79 -2.43
N ALA A 100 -8.62 -4.00 -3.50
CA ALA A 100 -9.74 -3.68 -4.38
C ALA A 100 -9.24 -3.47 -5.82
N PRO A 101 -10.09 -3.65 -6.84
CA PRO A 101 -9.72 -3.38 -8.24
C PRO A 101 -9.46 -1.89 -8.52
N ALA A 102 -9.99 -1.01 -7.67
CA ALA A 102 -9.74 0.43 -7.69
C ALA A 102 -9.82 0.99 -6.27
N TRP A 103 -9.11 2.09 -6.00
CA TRP A 103 -9.09 2.72 -4.67
C TRP A 103 -10.47 3.22 -4.19
N SER A 104 -11.39 3.49 -5.11
CA SER A 104 -12.77 3.91 -4.83
C SER A 104 -13.76 2.75 -4.80
N ALA A 105 -13.33 1.53 -5.16
CA ALA A 105 -14.18 0.35 -5.16
C ALA A 105 -14.24 -0.29 -3.76
N PRO A 106 -15.32 -1.03 -3.44
CA PRO A 106 -15.37 -1.82 -2.22
C PRO A 106 -14.20 -2.80 -2.13
N ALA A 107 -13.61 -2.92 -0.94
CA ALA A 107 -12.56 -3.89 -0.69
C ALA A 107 -13.09 -5.33 -0.84
N LEU A 108 -12.36 -6.15 -1.59
CA LEU A 108 -12.65 -7.57 -1.76
C LEU A 108 -12.05 -8.41 -0.63
N CYS A 109 -10.97 -7.95 -0.01
CA CYS A 109 -10.39 -8.50 1.22
C CYS A 109 -9.46 -7.45 1.85
N VAL A 110 -8.78 -7.84 2.93
CA VAL A 110 -7.68 -7.09 3.51
C VAL A 110 -6.41 -7.93 3.56
N VAL A 111 -5.26 -7.26 3.58
CA VAL A 111 -3.91 -7.86 3.68
C VAL A 111 -3.06 -7.05 4.64
N ASP A 112 -2.09 -7.70 5.31
CA ASP A 112 -1.11 -6.99 6.14
C ASP A 112 -0.29 -6.00 5.29
N ARG A 113 -0.03 -4.82 5.86
CA ARG A 113 0.70 -3.73 5.20
C ARG A 113 2.07 -4.14 4.65
N ASN A 114 2.82 -5.02 5.32
CA ASN A 114 4.12 -5.46 4.82
C ASN A 114 3.99 -6.51 3.71
N ALA A 115 2.91 -7.27 3.68
CA ALA A 115 2.63 -8.24 2.62
C ALA A 115 2.02 -7.58 1.38
N ALA A 116 1.28 -6.48 1.53
CA ALA A 116 0.57 -5.80 0.44
C ALA A 116 1.40 -5.55 -0.84
N PRO A 117 2.68 -5.11 -0.77
CA PRO A 117 3.50 -4.87 -1.96
C PRO A 117 3.78 -6.13 -2.79
N PHE A 118 3.90 -7.31 -2.17
CA PHE A 118 4.14 -8.58 -2.87
C PHE A 118 2.97 -9.02 -3.75
N PHE A 119 1.79 -8.46 -3.51
CA PHE A 119 0.58 -8.68 -4.30
C PHE A 119 0.26 -7.52 -5.24
N GLY A 120 1.14 -6.51 -5.31
CA GLY A 120 0.91 -5.30 -6.10
C GLY A 120 -0.37 -4.59 -5.70
N ALA A 121 -0.74 -4.67 -4.41
CA ALA A 121 -1.94 -4.05 -3.89
C ALA A 121 -1.81 -2.53 -3.99
N THR A 122 -2.87 -1.85 -4.45
CA THR A 122 -2.90 -0.40 -4.45
C THR A 122 -2.94 0.11 -3.01
N SER A 123 -1.86 0.74 -2.55
CA SER A 123 -1.84 1.45 -1.28
C SER A 123 -2.27 2.91 -1.49
N VAL A 124 -3.06 3.42 -0.55
CA VAL A 124 -3.50 4.81 -0.52
C VAL A 124 -2.89 5.47 0.71
N GLY A 125 -2.55 6.75 0.61
CA GLY A 125 -2.05 7.55 1.72
C GLY A 125 -2.57 8.97 1.65
N VAL A 126 -2.48 9.67 2.77
CA VAL A 126 -2.81 11.08 2.91
C VAL A 126 -1.54 11.88 3.17
N HIS A 127 -1.38 12.99 2.46
CA HIS A 127 -0.24 13.90 2.61
C HIS A 127 -0.73 15.33 2.84
N LEU A 128 -0.19 15.99 3.86
CA LEU A 128 -0.53 17.37 4.22
C LEU A 128 0.68 18.28 4.06
N HIS A 129 0.44 19.43 3.43
CA HIS A 129 1.39 20.52 3.34
C HIS A 129 0.84 21.75 4.05
N CYS A 130 1.39 22.05 5.23
CA CYS A 130 1.03 23.24 6.01
C CYS A 130 1.97 24.38 5.66
N TYR A 131 1.40 25.55 5.40
CA TYR A 131 2.16 26.74 5.07
C TYR A 131 1.64 27.97 5.81
N VAL A 132 2.50 28.97 5.94
CA VAL A 132 2.14 30.31 6.42
C VAL A 132 2.54 31.35 5.38
N ARG A 133 1.77 32.45 5.33
CA ARG A 133 2.11 33.63 4.53
C ARG A 133 2.66 34.67 5.49
N SER A 134 3.92 35.02 5.32
CA SER A 134 4.63 36.03 6.12
C SER A 134 4.95 37.25 5.27
N ALA A 135 5.48 38.32 5.89
CA ALA A 135 5.98 39.49 5.17
C ALA A 135 7.09 39.14 4.17
N THR A 136 7.84 38.05 4.39
CA THR A 136 8.93 37.59 3.51
C THR A 136 8.46 36.55 2.48
N GLY A 137 7.17 36.23 2.44
CA GLY A 137 6.59 35.29 1.47
C GLY A 137 6.04 34.01 2.09
N LEU A 138 5.84 33.00 1.23
CA LEU A 138 5.28 31.71 1.58
C LEU A 138 6.35 30.83 2.25
N GLN A 139 6.03 30.28 3.42
CA GLN A 139 6.90 29.36 4.15
C GLN A 139 6.15 28.04 4.36
N LEU A 140 6.82 26.92 4.11
CA LEU A 140 6.27 25.57 4.21
C LEU A 140 6.88 24.85 5.41
N TRP A 141 6.04 24.17 6.19
CA TRP A 141 6.50 23.25 7.22
C TRP A 141 6.86 21.90 6.59
N VAL A 142 8.09 21.47 6.75
CA VAL A 142 8.59 20.16 6.30
C VAL A 142 9.00 19.34 7.51
N ALA A 143 8.56 18.08 7.57
CA ALA A 143 8.94 17.19 8.65
C ALA A 143 10.28 16.50 8.32
N GLN A 144 11.08 16.19 9.33
CA GLN A 144 12.17 15.25 9.20
C GLN A 144 11.75 13.92 9.82
N ARG A 145 11.85 12.84 9.04
CA ARG A 145 11.50 11.49 9.52
C ARG A 145 12.46 11.06 10.62
N ALA A 146 11.92 10.37 11.64
CA ALA A 146 12.74 9.80 12.70
C ALA A 146 13.78 8.80 12.14
N ALA A 147 14.93 8.71 12.79
CA ALA A 147 16.06 7.89 12.33
C ALA A 147 15.79 6.38 12.43
N ASP A 148 14.80 5.97 13.22
CA ASP A 148 14.39 4.59 13.46
C ASP A 148 13.27 4.10 12.52
N LYS A 149 12.79 4.94 11.60
CA LYS A 149 11.81 4.52 10.61
C LYS A 149 12.40 3.48 9.66
N ALA A 150 11.67 2.39 9.46
CA ALA A 150 12.06 1.30 8.55
C ALA A 150 12.25 1.77 7.10
N THR A 151 11.47 2.77 6.67
CA THR A 151 11.57 3.37 5.33
C THR A 151 11.96 4.83 5.42
N TYR A 152 12.95 5.20 4.61
CA TYR A 152 13.45 6.58 4.44
C TYR A 152 13.82 7.28 5.76
N PRO A 153 14.68 6.69 6.62
CA PRO A 153 15.08 7.30 7.88
C PRO A 153 15.79 8.64 7.65
N SER A 154 15.53 9.62 8.51
CA SER A 154 16.14 10.97 8.50
C SER A 154 15.89 11.82 7.24
N MET A 155 15.05 11.36 6.31
CA MET A 155 14.68 12.10 5.10
C MET A 155 13.62 13.16 5.39
N TRP A 156 13.57 14.20 4.54
CA TRP A 156 12.51 15.20 4.56
C TRP A 156 11.20 14.64 4.00
N ASP A 157 10.09 15.01 4.63
CA ASP A 157 8.74 14.58 4.28
C ASP A 157 7.77 15.77 4.18
N SER A 158 6.52 15.47 3.85
CA SER A 158 5.39 16.39 3.99
C SER A 158 5.24 16.82 5.47
N THR A 159 4.38 17.81 5.76
CA THR A 159 4.14 18.19 7.16
C THR A 159 3.56 17.01 7.96
N VAL A 160 2.65 16.25 7.33
CA VAL A 160 2.04 15.03 7.84
C VAL A 160 1.92 14.06 6.66
N ALA A 161 2.21 12.77 6.86
CA ALA A 161 2.07 11.74 5.84
C ALA A 161 1.74 10.37 6.45
N GLY A 162 0.55 9.84 6.14
CA GLY A 162 0.09 8.55 6.70
C GLY A 162 -0.49 7.62 5.64
N GLY A 163 -0.31 6.32 5.84
CA GLY A 163 -1.02 5.29 5.05
C GLY A 163 -2.51 5.31 5.37
N GLN A 164 -3.36 4.91 4.42
CA GLN A 164 -4.81 4.86 4.61
C GLN A 164 -5.23 3.47 5.12
N PRO A 165 -5.57 3.33 6.41
CA PRO A 165 -6.03 2.05 6.95
C PRO A 165 -7.46 1.75 6.49
N VAL A 166 -7.85 0.47 6.60
CA VAL A 166 -9.25 0.06 6.48
C VAL A 166 -10.11 0.68 7.59
N GLY A 167 -11.36 1.01 7.26
CA GLY A 167 -12.36 1.46 8.25
C GLY A 167 -12.32 2.94 8.61
N LEU A 168 -11.38 3.73 8.06
CA LEU A 168 -11.30 5.17 8.29
C LEU A 168 -11.46 5.94 6.96
N GLY A 169 -12.21 7.04 6.97
CA GLY A 169 -12.29 7.94 5.81
C GLY A 169 -11.04 8.81 5.66
N LEU A 170 -10.72 9.27 4.46
CA LEU A 170 -9.51 10.08 4.18
C LEU A 170 -9.37 11.30 5.11
N ALA A 171 -10.44 12.07 5.32
CA ALA A 171 -10.42 13.26 6.17
C ALA A 171 -10.22 12.91 7.66
N ALA A 172 -10.81 11.81 8.12
CA ALA A 172 -10.65 11.34 9.49
C ALA A 172 -9.23 10.80 9.71
N ASN A 173 -8.66 10.08 8.73
CA ASN A 173 -7.27 9.64 8.75
C ASN A 173 -6.32 10.82 8.75
N MET A 174 -6.55 11.83 7.92
CA MET A 174 -5.74 13.06 7.93
C MET A 174 -5.73 13.73 9.30
N CYS A 175 -6.88 13.84 9.98
CA CYS A 175 -6.93 14.43 11.32
C CYS A 175 -6.20 13.57 12.37
N LYS A 176 -6.36 12.25 12.31
CA LYS A 176 -5.64 11.29 13.17
C LYS A 176 -4.12 11.45 13.00
N GLU A 177 -3.62 11.30 11.78
CA GLU A 177 -2.18 11.38 11.47
C GLU A 177 -1.61 12.77 11.81
N ALA A 178 -2.38 13.85 11.58
CA ALA A 178 -1.93 15.21 11.91
C ALA A 178 -1.77 15.44 13.41
N ALA A 179 -2.62 14.82 14.24
CA ALA A 179 -2.49 14.84 15.69
C ALA A 179 -1.28 14.01 16.15
N GLU A 180 -1.09 12.81 15.59
CA GLU A 180 -0.02 11.88 15.96
C GLU A 180 1.38 12.37 15.54
N GLU A 181 1.53 12.88 14.32
CA GLU A 181 2.85 13.22 13.75
C GLU A 181 3.27 14.67 14.00
N ALA A 182 2.31 15.59 14.09
CA ALA A 182 2.58 17.02 14.17
C ALA A 182 1.90 17.73 15.34
N GLY A 183 1.15 17.00 16.18
CA GLY A 183 0.43 17.57 17.32
C GLY A 183 -0.64 18.59 16.91
N LEU A 184 -1.14 18.53 15.68
CA LEU A 184 -2.14 19.47 15.19
C LEU A 184 -3.52 19.12 15.77
N GLU A 185 -4.17 20.11 16.35
CA GLU A 185 -5.55 19.96 16.82
C GLU A 185 -6.52 19.72 15.67
N ALA A 186 -7.56 18.91 15.92
CA ALA A 186 -8.59 18.58 14.93
C ALA A 186 -9.27 19.82 14.32
N ALA A 187 -9.42 20.90 15.09
CA ALA A 187 -9.99 22.16 14.60
C ALA A 187 -9.10 22.83 13.52
N LEU A 188 -7.79 22.62 13.59
CA LEU A 188 -6.83 23.14 12.61
C LEU A 188 -6.70 22.18 11.42
N SER A 189 -6.49 20.89 11.67
CA SER A 189 -6.36 19.89 10.61
C SER A 189 -7.64 19.75 9.77
N GLY A 190 -8.81 19.94 10.39
CA GLY A 190 -10.11 19.94 9.70
C GLY A 190 -10.30 21.07 8.69
N ARG A 191 -9.42 22.08 8.70
CA ARG A 191 -9.38 23.15 7.68
C ARG A 191 -8.57 22.77 6.45
N ALA A 192 -7.96 21.59 6.42
CA ALA A 192 -7.22 21.11 5.25
C ALA A 192 -8.15 21.03 4.03
N HIS A 193 -7.67 21.51 2.89
CA HIS A 193 -8.39 21.42 1.63
C HIS A 193 -7.72 20.35 0.76
N SER A 194 -8.52 19.42 0.22
CA SER A 194 -8.02 18.46 -0.77
C SER A 194 -7.70 19.17 -2.08
N THR A 195 -6.47 19.00 -2.59
CA THR A 195 -5.98 19.68 -3.79
C THR A 195 -5.75 18.76 -4.97
N GLY A 196 -5.93 17.44 -4.80
CA GLY A 196 -5.73 16.45 -5.86
C GLY A 196 -5.15 15.13 -5.35
N VAL A 197 -4.77 14.27 -6.28
CA VAL A 197 -4.18 12.96 -6.03
C VAL A 197 -2.97 12.77 -6.95
N LEU A 198 -1.91 12.16 -6.41
CA LEU A 198 -0.77 11.68 -7.17
C LEU A 198 -0.79 10.15 -7.15
N SER A 199 -0.77 9.54 -8.33
CA SER A 199 -0.64 8.10 -8.49
C SER A 199 0.72 7.79 -9.11
N GLN A 200 1.41 6.78 -8.58
CA GLN A 200 2.68 6.29 -9.09
C GLN A 200 2.71 4.77 -9.00
N MET A 201 3.47 4.13 -9.89
CA MET A 201 3.72 2.70 -9.83
C MET A 201 5.24 2.48 -9.90
N THR A 202 5.78 1.88 -8.84
CA THR A 202 7.20 1.56 -8.73
C THR A 202 7.40 0.05 -8.72
N SER A 203 8.62 -0.38 -9.02
CA SER A 203 9.06 -1.75 -8.81
C SER A 203 10.39 -1.74 -8.08
N GLN A 204 10.55 -2.58 -7.07
CA GLN A 204 11.76 -2.78 -6.29
C GLN A 204 12.51 -4.04 -6.73
N SER A 205 13.76 -4.15 -6.31
CA SER A 205 14.60 -5.31 -6.65
C SER A 205 14.17 -6.60 -5.96
N ASP A 206 13.43 -6.49 -4.85
CA ASP A 206 12.88 -7.62 -4.09
C ASP A 206 11.59 -8.20 -4.69
N GLY A 207 11.11 -7.64 -5.81
CA GLY A 207 9.91 -8.12 -6.49
C GLY A 207 8.60 -7.47 -6.05
N THR A 208 8.68 -6.37 -5.29
CA THR A 208 7.54 -5.51 -4.91
C THR A 208 7.37 -4.26 -5.76
#